data_AF-A0A0V8E058-F1
#
_entry.id   AF-A0A0V8E058-F1
#
_cell.length_a   1.000
_cell.length_b   1.000
_cell.length_c   1.000
_cell.angle_alpha   90.00
_cell.angle_beta   90.00
_cell.angle_gamma   90.00
#
_symmetry.space_group_name_H-M   'P 1'
#
loop_
_entity.id
_entity.type
_entity.pdbx_description
1 polymer ?
#
loop_
_entity_poly.entity_id
_entity_poly.type
_entity_poly.pdbx_seq_one_letter_code
_entity_poly.pdbx_strand_id
1 'polypeptide(L)'
;MKLKKSHIIPLILLSGLLIAKPVFAEDNVSQDDHPMGYYIKQEQEALLAQKNLPAPQTQVAPATPEEDESENTVTPTQTLPSSAIHVRMLSTAAPMLNSNTSSLPRRDAVDISSYQNWMNQADFYALRSAGVKTIVVKLTEGENYTNPYAKTQINMAKTAGLTIATYHFVSDPTRIQYEAAYYAKTAKTLGLSSNTVIIEDAEAPSTAYNWTNVSIVFKNTMASHGFHNIRYYTSQSWITSGVINTSTLGAKNMWVAQYPPGTPSTYAAMWKNSNTINSAYGAWQYTSEMRFKGGTANLLNNDLDTSIDYNNIFGAPSQNLQDVYRLYNANTGEHFYTLNFAEKTNLQNVGWRYEGIGWLSSSTGSPVYRVYNPNAKGGDHYYTMSKYEAQQLVSKGWRWDNNGGAAFYSNGSKNLYVAYNPNASSGSHNYTTNSYEQDNLLRLGWKYGAVAWKVN
;
A
#
# COMPACT_ATOMS: atom_id res chain seq x y z
N MET A 1 13.81 20.72 22.90
CA MET A 1 13.17 21.34 24.07
C MET A 1 11.71 20.92 24.08
N LYS A 2 11.34 19.84 24.78
CA LYS A 2 9.97 19.29 24.80
C LYS A 2 9.28 19.73 26.08
N LEU A 3 8.19 20.49 25.97
CA LEU A 3 7.34 20.87 27.10
C LEU A 3 6.31 19.75 27.34
N LYS A 4 6.33 19.15 28.54
CA LYS A 4 5.31 18.20 29.02
C LYS A 4 4.12 19.00 29.57
N LYS A 5 2.89 18.68 29.14
CA LYS A 5 1.66 19.12 29.82
C LYS A 5 1.05 17.93 30.55
N SER A 6 1.06 17.98 31.88
CA SER A 6 0.36 17.07 32.78
C SER A 6 -1.13 17.45 32.86
N HIS A 7 -2.02 16.48 32.77
CA HIS A 7 -3.43 16.63 33.15
C HIS A 7 -3.67 15.81 34.42
N ILE A 8 -4.25 16.45 35.43
CA ILE A 8 -4.64 15.86 36.72
C ILE A 8 -6.12 15.49 36.62
N ILE A 9 -6.47 14.22 36.84
CA ILE A 9 -7.85 13.78 37.05
C ILE A 9 -8.02 13.52 38.54
N PRO A 10 -8.93 14.20 39.27
CA PRO A 10 -9.18 13.90 40.67
C PRO A 10 -10.11 12.69 40.77
N LEU A 11 -9.63 11.61 41.37
CA LEU A 11 -10.45 10.46 41.73
C LEU A 11 -10.74 10.52 43.23
N ILE A 12 -11.98 10.84 43.59
CA ILE A 12 -12.49 10.64 44.95
C ILE A 12 -12.75 9.15 45.09
N LEU A 13 -12.00 8.46 45.95
CA LEU A 13 -12.30 7.08 46.34
C LEU A 13 -12.13 6.90 47.85
N LEU A 14 -13.20 6.40 48.44
CA LEU A 14 -13.39 6.06 49.84
C LEU A 14 -12.57 4.80 50.17
N SER A 15 -11.71 4.91 51.19
CA SER A 15 -11.17 3.86 52.08
C SER A 15 -10.68 2.53 51.48
N GLY A 16 -9.36 2.33 51.54
CA GLY A 16 -8.73 1.00 51.42
C GLY A 16 -7.26 1.09 51.03
N LEU A 17 -6.38 1.13 52.03
CA LEU A 17 -4.94 1.39 51.91
C LEU A 17 -4.16 0.20 51.32
N LEU A 18 -3.78 0.27 50.04
CA LEU A 18 -2.56 -0.38 49.52
C LEU A 18 -1.75 0.67 48.75
N ILE A 19 -0.58 1.02 49.28
CA ILE A 19 0.36 1.95 48.66
C ILE A 19 1.11 1.18 47.55
N ALA A 20 0.55 1.16 46.35
CA ALA A 20 1.31 0.85 45.14
C ALA A 20 1.97 2.14 44.65
N LYS A 21 3.30 2.13 44.48
CA LYS A 21 4.01 3.23 43.80
C LYS A 21 3.40 3.41 42.41
N PRO A 22 3.11 4.63 41.94
CA PRO A 22 2.68 4.84 40.58
C PRO A 22 3.82 4.40 39.65
N VAL A 23 3.61 3.28 38.96
CA VAL A 23 4.42 2.92 37.79
C VAL A 23 3.98 3.91 36.71
N PHE A 24 4.83 4.89 36.45
CA PHE A 24 4.73 5.67 35.24
C PHE A 24 5.05 4.71 34.09
N ALA A 25 4.02 4.11 33.51
CA ALA A 25 4.13 3.57 32.17
C ALA A 25 4.34 4.78 31.25
N GLU A 26 5.58 5.00 30.86
CA GLU A 26 5.84 5.77 29.65
C GLU A 26 5.28 4.93 28.51
N ASP A 27 4.07 5.23 28.06
CA ASP A 27 3.57 4.77 26.76
C ASP A 27 4.43 5.44 25.69
N ASN A 28 5.65 4.96 25.53
CA ASN A 28 6.36 5.06 24.26
C ASN A 28 5.51 4.23 23.30
N VAL A 29 4.58 4.87 22.60
CA VAL A 29 4.03 4.31 21.37
C VAL A 29 5.24 4.14 20.46
N SER A 30 5.80 2.92 20.45
CA SER A 30 6.92 2.59 19.59
C SER A 30 6.43 2.77 18.17
N GLN A 31 7.10 3.63 17.42
CA GLN A 31 6.87 3.79 16.00
C GLN A 31 6.86 2.39 15.35
N ASP A 32 5.76 2.02 14.72
CA ASP A 32 5.66 0.72 14.05
C ASP A 32 6.33 0.80 12.67
N ASP A 33 7.43 0.08 12.51
CA ASP A 33 8.13 0.02 11.25
C ASP A 33 7.69 -1.16 10.38
N HIS A 34 6.85 -2.07 10.88
CA HIS A 34 6.44 -3.30 10.20
C HIS A 34 5.45 -3.06 9.03
N PRO A 35 5.34 -4.02 8.09
CA PRO A 35 4.28 -4.03 7.09
C PRO A 35 2.89 -4.31 7.72
N MET A 36 1.82 -4.14 6.95
CA MET A 36 0.44 -4.38 7.41
C MET A 36 0.26 -5.82 7.86
N GLY A 37 -0.43 -6.03 8.97
CA GLY A 37 -0.74 -7.37 9.46
C GLY A 37 0.15 -7.89 10.59
N TYR A 38 1.13 -7.08 11.01
CA TYR A 38 2.01 -7.42 12.12
C TYR A 38 1.23 -7.70 13.42
N TYR A 39 0.27 -6.84 13.78
CA TYR A 39 -0.54 -7.05 14.98
C TYR A 39 -1.56 -8.18 14.81
N ILE A 40 -2.09 -8.36 13.60
CA ILE A 40 -3.02 -9.46 13.27
C ILE A 40 -2.32 -10.81 13.40
N LYS A 41 -1.05 -10.91 12.99
CA LYS A 41 -0.22 -12.11 13.17
C LYS A 41 -0.08 -12.45 14.64
N GLN A 42 0.30 -11.48 15.47
CA GLN A 42 0.45 -11.67 16.91
C GLN A 42 -0.85 -12.12 17.57
N GLU A 43 -1.99 -11.51 17.20
CA GLU A 43 -3.31 -11.92 17.70
C GLU A 43 -3.60 -13.38 17.36
N GLN A 44 -3.38 -13.79 16.10
CA GLN A 44 -3.64 -15.16 15.66
C GLN A 44 -2.70 -16.17 16.33
N GLU A 45 -1.42 -15.86 16.47
CA GLU A 45 -0.44 -16.69 17.17
C GLU A 45 -0.78 -16.88 18.65
N ALA A 46 -1.19 -15.80 19.33
CA ALA A 46 -1.66 -15.86 20.71
C ALA A 46 -2.91 -16.73 20.86
N LEU A 47 -3.88 -16.61 19.95
CA LEU A 47 -5.10 -17.44 19.94
C LEU A 47 -4.80 -18.91 19.67
N LEU A 48 -3.85 -19.22 18.77
CA LEU A 48 -3.40 -20.59 18.50
C LEU A 48 -2.66 -21.18 19.69
N ALA A 49 -1.80 -20.41 20.36
CA ALA A 49 -1.10 -20.83 21.56
C ALA A 49 -2.08 -21.17 22.69
N GLN A 50 -3.12 -20.35 22.90
CA GLN A 50 -4.17 -20.63 23.88
C GLN A 50 -4.96 -21.90 23.59
N LYS A 51 -5.28 -22.18 22.31
CA LYS A 51 -5.97 -23.42 21.90
C LYS A 51 -5.13 -24.68 22.09
N ASN A 52 -3.81 -24.56 22.14
CA ASN A 52 -2.87 -25.67 22.31
C ASN A 52 -2.43 -25.88 23.78
N LEU A 53 -2.99 -25.13 24.74
CA LEU A 53 -2.74 -25.37 26.16
C LEU A 53 -3.41 -26.69 26.60
N PRO A 54 -2.74 -27.56 27.37
CA PRO A 54 -3.38 -28.73 27.96
C PRO A 54 -4.53 -28.29 28.87
N ALA A 55 -5.63 -29.04 28.86
CA ALA A 55 -6.76 -28.81 29.76
C ALA A 55 -6.26 -28.68 31.21
N PRO A 56 -6.82 -27.77 32.04
CA PRO A 56 -6.44 -27.66 33.43
C PRO A 56 -6.56 -29.03 34.08
N GLN A 57 -5.46 -29.57 34.61
CA GLN A 57 -5.54 -30.78 35.42
C GLN A 57 -6.41 -30.43 36.63
N THR A 58 -7.58 -31.05 36.72
CA THR A 58 -8.39 -31.06 37.95
C THR A 58 -7.48 -31.53 39.09
N GLN A 59 -7.09 -30.61 39.96
CA GLN A 59 -6.44 -30.95 41.21
C GLN A 59 -7.44 -31.77 42.02
N VAL A 60 -7.22 -33.08 42.07
CA VAL A 60 -7.92 -33.96 43.00
C VAL A 60 -7.42 -33.54 44.39
N ALA A 61 -8.36 -33.14 45.26
CA ALA A 61 -8.08 -32.77 46.64
C ALA A 61 -7.32 -33.89 47.36
N PRO A 62 -6.36 -33.59 48.24
CA PRO A 62 -5.59 -34.61 48.93
C PRO A 62 -6.49 -35.38 49.89
N ALA A 63 -6.53 -36.71 49.73
CA ALA A 63 -7.14 -37.61 50.70
C ALA A 63 -6.32 -37.63 51.99
N THR A 64 -7.02 -37.61 53.12
CA THR A 64 -6.51 -37.76 54.49
C THR A 64 -5.77 -39.10 54.67
N PRO A 65 -4.72 -39.15 55.51
CA PRO A 65 -3.95 -40.38 55.72
C PRO A 65 -4.63 -41.27 56.77
N GLU A 66 -4.81 -42.56 56.42
CA GLU A 66 -4.97 -43.64 57.40
C GLU A 66 -3.79 -44.60 57.25
N GLU A 67 -3.23 -44.97 58.40
CA GLU A 67 -2.08 -45.83 58.59
C GLU A 67 -2.46 -47.32 58.48
N ASP A 68 -1.55 -48.09 57.88
CA ASP A 68 -0.85 -49.24 58.51
C ASP A 68 -0.90 -50.63 57.84
N GLU A 69 0.28 -51.27 57.95
CA GLU A 69 0.67 -52.69 57.90
C GLU A 69 0.88 -53.47 56.57
N SER A 70 2.18 -53.79 56.34
CA SER A 70 2.87 -55.04 55.87
C SER A 70 2.16 -56.04 54.91
N GLU A 71 2.80 -56.74 53.95
CA GLU A 71 4.07 -57.50 53.95
C GLU A 71 4.41 -57.99 52.51
N ASN A 72 5.65 -58.44 52.30
CA ASN A 72 6.27 -58.98 51.07
C ASN A 72 5.49 -60.07 50.28
N THR A 73 5.56 -60.08 48.94
CA THR A 73 6.32 -61.07 48.12
C THR A 73 6.02 -61.05 46.59
N VAL A 74 7.11 -61.07 45.81
CA VAL A 74 7.36 -61.77 44.52
C VAL A 74 6.68 -61.29 43.21
N THR A 75 7.55 -60.86 42.28
CA THR A 75 7.35 -60.65 40.84
C THR A 75 7.01 -61.96 40.09
N PRO A 76 6.30 -61.90 38.95
CA PRO A 76 7.05 -62.02 37.71
C PRO A 76 6.62 -61.07 36.59
N THR A 77 7.65 -60.66 35.88
CA THR A 77 7.73 -59.90 34.63
C THR A 77 6.77 -60.38 33.53
N GLN A 78 5.95 -59.46 33.00
CA GLN A 78 5.69 -59.39 31.56
C GLN A 78 5.78 -57.93 31.08
N THR A 79 6.52 -57.78 30.00
CA THR A 79 6.98 -56.58 29.29
C THR A 79 5.89 -55.83 28.54
N LEU A 80 6.03 -54.49 28.43
CA LEU A 80 5.96 -53.66 27.19
C LEU A 80 6.10 -52.16 27.56
N PRO A 81 6.49 -51.26 26.63
CA PRO A 81 7.76 -50.53 26.75
C PRO A 81 7.64 -49.06 27.18
N SER A 82 8.75 -48.57 27.75
CA SER A 82 9.11 -47.15 27.80
C SER A 82 8.98 -46.51 26.42
N SER A 83 7.95 -45.69 26.24
CA SER A 83 7.79 -44.84 25.07
C SER A 83 7.70 -43.39 25.52
N ALA A 84 8.88 -42.77 25.59
CA ALA A 84 9.15 -41.40 25.17
C ALA A 84 7.98 -40.39 25.25
N ILE A 85 7.89 -39.65 26.36
CA ILE A 85 7.39 -38.27 26.28
C ILE A 85 8.59 -37.40 25.88
N HIS A 86 8.93 -37.44 24.60
CA HIS A 86 9.61 -36.30 24.01
C HIS A 86 8.61 -35.15 24.05
N VAL A 87 8.80 -34.23 24.99
CA VAL A 87 8.24 -32.88 24.87
C VAL A 87 8.89 -32.28 23.62
N ARG A 88 8.27 -32.48 22.45
CA ARG A 88 8.51 -31.61 21.32
C ARG A 88 7.95 -30.26 21.75
N MET A 89 8.84 -29.40 22.26
CA MET A 89 8.74 -27.98 21.94
C MET A 89 8.70 -27.95 20.41
N LEU A 90 7.50 -27.85 19.84
CA LEU A 90 7.33 -27.50 18.44
C LEU A 90 8.05 -26.16 18.30
N SER A 91 9.25 -26.17 17.71
CA SER A 91 9.83 -24.97 17.16
C SER A 91 8.79 -24.44 16.16
N THR A 92 8.09 -23.37 16.53
CA THR A 92 7.06 -22.72 15.71
C THR A 92 7.68 -21.89 14.61
N ALA A 93 8.70 -22.42 13.91
CA ALA A 93 9.04 -21.90 12.61
C ALA A 93 7.87 -22.24 11.70
N ALA A 94 6.97 -21.28 11.52
CA ALA A 94 5.94 -21.35 10.51
C ALA A 94 6.62 -21.70 9.17
N PRO A 95 6.03 -22.58 8.37
CA PRO A 95 6.72 -23.13 7.22
C PRO A 95 6.89 -22.06 6.15
N MET A 96 8.16 -21.77 5.80
CA MET A 96 8.54 -20.85 4.74
C MET A 96 7.72 -21.09 3.47
N LEU A 97 6.94 -20.10 3.03
CA LEU A 97 6.16 -20.18 1.80
C LEU A 97 6.98 -19.68 0.63
N ASN A 98 7.05 -20.47 -0.44
CA ASN A 98 7.85 -20.15 -1.61
C ASN A 98 6.95 -19.85 -2.81
N SER A 99 7.20 -18.74 -3.51
CA SER A 99 6.36 -18.26 -4.62
C SER A 99 6.20 -19.24 -5.79
N ASN A 100 7.11 -20.21 -5.94
CA ASN A 100 7.06 -21.25 -6.96
C ASN A 100 6.23 -22.49 -6.55
N THR A 101 5.65 -22.50 -5.35
CA THR A 101 4.76 -23.57 -4.89
C THR A 101 3.39 -23.41 -5.57
N SER A 102 3.05 -24.36 -6.44
CA SER A 102 1.87 -24.29 -7.32
C SER A 102 0.52 -24.36 -6.58
N SER A 103 0.50 -24.82 -5.34
CA SER A 103 -0.70 -24.87 -4.49
C SER A 103 -0.99 -23.57 -3.75
N LEU A 104 -0.13 -22.55 -3.86
CA LEU A 104 -0.34 -21.25 -3.22
C LEU A 104 -1.31 -20.37 -4.01
N PRO A 105 -2.01 -19.43 -3.33
CA PRO A 105 -2.84 -18.44 -3.99
C PRO A 105 -2.01 -17.56 -4.94
N ARG A 106 -2.72 -16.80 -5.79
CA ARG A 106 -2.08 -15.75 -6.61
C ARG A 106 -1.42 -14.72 -5.70
N ARG A 107 -0.30 -14.18 -6.17
CA ARG A 107 0.52 -13.17 -5.47
C ARG A 107 0.31 -11.82 -6.13
N ASP A 108 -0.94 -11.37 -6.18
CA ASP A 108 -1.33 -10.20 -6.97
C ASP A 108 -0.77 -8.90 -6.39
N ALA A 109 -0.63 -8.82 -5.05
CA ALA A 109 -0.07 -7.65 -4.37
C ALA A 109 0.91 -8.05 -3.25
N VAL A 110 1.90 -7.18 -3.04
CA VAL A 110 2.84 -7.23 -1.91
C VAL A 110 2.80 -5.89 -1.20
N ASP A 111 2.78 -5.92 0.13
CA ASP A 111 2.82 -4.72 0.95
C ASP A 111 4.13 -4.58 1.74
N ILE A 112 4.59 -3.33 1.85
CA ILE A 112 5.91 -3.00 2.38
C ILE A 112 5.88 -1.71 3.21
N SER A 113 6.87 -1.58 4.09
CA SER A 113 7.09 -0.43 4.96
C SER A 113 8.58 -0.07 5.01
N SER A 114 8.99 0.73 5.99
CA SER A 114 10.39 0.96 6.31
C SER A 114 11.15 -0.31 6.73
N TYR A 115 10.46 -1.38 7.14
CA TYR A 115 11.05 -2.68 7.45
C TYR A 115 11.76 -3.30 6.23
N GLN A 116 11.23 -3.06 5.02
CA GLN A 116 11.83 -3.50 3.77
C GLN A 116 12.77 -2.46 3.15
N ASN A 117 13.53 -1.73 3.98
CA ASN A 117 14.52 -0.75 3.51
C ASN A 117 15.66 -1.35 2.67
N TRP A 118 15.85 -2.67 2.74
CA TRP A 118 16.86 -3.43 1.99
C TRP A 118 16.51 -3.61 0.50
N MET A 119 15.27 -3.33 0.10
CA MET A 119 14.82 -3.52 -1.28
C MET A 119 15.48 -2.54 -2.24
N ASN A 120 15.90 -3.05 -3.40
CA ASN A 120 16.45 -2.29 -4.50
C ASN A 120 15.63 -2.49 -5.79
N GLN A 121 15.98 -1.75 -6.86
CA GLN A 121 15.22 -1.76 -8.11
C GLN A 121 15.09 -3.16 -8.76
N ALA A 122 16.11 -4.02 -8.65
CA ALA A 122 16.06 -5.37 -9.20
C ALA A 122 15.02 -6.23 -8.49
N ASP A 123 14.79 -6.00 -7.20
CA ASP A 123 13.75 -6.69 -6.42
C ASP A 123 12.36 -6.39 -7.00
N PHE A 124 12.07 -5.13 -7.33
CA PHE A 124 10.78 -4.75 -7.93
C PHE A 124 10.57 -5.36 -9.34
N TYR A 125 11.61 -5.42 -10.17
CA TYR A 125 11.51 -6.12 -11.47
C TYR A 125 11.26 -7.62 -11.30
N ALA A 126 11.91 -8.24 -10.31
CA ALA A 126 11.72 -9.65 -9.98
C ALA A 126 10.29 -9.92 -9.47
N LEU A 127 9.75 -9.06 -8.60
CA LEU A 127 8.34 -9.15 -8.15
C LEU A 127 7.37 -9.05 -9.33
N ARG A 128 7.57 -8.08 -10.24
CA ARG A 128 6.76 -7.94 -11.46
C ARG A 128 6.79 -9.20 -12.32
N SER A 129 7.98 -9.80 -12.48
CA SER A 129 8.19 -11.04 -13.25
C SER A 129 7.55 -12.26 -12.57
N ALA A 130 7.50 -12.27 -11.24
CA ALA A 130 6.84 -13.31 -10.45
C ALA A 130 5.29 -13.22 -10.44
N GLY A 131 4.72 -12.22 -11.13
CA GLY A 131 3.28 -12.04 -11.28
C GLY A 131 2.65 -11.02 -10.33
N VAL A 132 3.45 -10.35 -9.50
CA VAL A 132 2.96 -9.23 -8.68
C VAL A 132 2.53 -8.09 -9.60
N LYS A 133 1.36 -7.51 -9.30
CA LYS A 133 0.75 -6.42 -10.06
C LYS A 133 0.84 -5.09 -9.30
N THR A 134 0.74 -5.15 -7.98
CA THR A 134 0.67 -3.95 -7.13
C THR A 134 1.64 -4.05 -5.96
N ILE A 135 2.31 -2.94 -5.65
CA ILE A 135 3.00 -2.73 -4.38
C ILE A 135 2.18 -1.77 -3.53
N VAL A 136 1.94 -2.14 -2.28
CA VAL A 136 1.24 -1.30 -1.29
C VAL A 136 2.27 -0.75 -0.30
N VAL A 137 2.46 0.57 -0.25
CA VAL A 137 3.56 1.18 0.53
C VAL A 137 3.04 1.93 1.76
N LYS A 138 3.61 1.69 2.95
CA LYS A 138 3.33 2.49 4.16
C LYS A 138 3.75 3.92 3.90
N LEU A 139 2.85 4.89 4.03
CA LEU A 139 3.28 6.30 4.00
C LEU A 139 3.43 6.87 5.39
N THR A 140 2.44 6.63 6.25
CA THR A 140 2.30 7.39 7.49
C THR A 140 1.73 6.54 8.61
N GLU A 141 2.01 6.97 9.83
CA GLU A 141 1.42 6.47 11.08
C GLU A 141 1.23 7.66 12.02
N GLY A 142 0.08 7.71 12.66
CA GLY A 142 -0.28 8.87 13.47
C GLY A 142 -0.22 10.18 12.71
N GLU A 143 0.13 11.25 13.41
CA GLU A 143 0.21 12.61 12.86
C GLU A 143 1.64 13.07 12.55
N ASN A 144 2.64 12.21 12.76
CA ASN A 144 4.04 12.64 12.76
C ASN A 144 5.00 11.69 12.04
N TYR A 145 4.70 10.40 11.92
CA TYR A 145 5.59 9.47 11.26
C TYR A 145 5.33 9.44 9.76
N THR A 146 6.37 9.68 8.97
CA THR A 146 6.36 9.39 7.53
C THR A 146 7.44 8.33 7.26
N ASN A 147 7.09 7.27 6.54
CA ASN A 147 8.06 6.25 6.10
C ASN A 147 9.17 6.93 5.27
N PRO A 148 10.44 6.93 5.75
CA PRO A 148 11.53 7.62 5.09
C PRO A 148 11.92 7.00 3.74
N TYR A 149 11.53 5.75 3.49
CA TYR A 149 11.80 5.01 2.25
C TYR A 149 10.66 5.08 1.23
N ALA A 150 9.49 5.63 1.60
CA ALA A 150 8.30 5.61 0.76
C ALA A 150 8.55 6.20 -0.65
N LYS A 151 9.26 7.33 -0.74
CA LYS A 151 9.59 7.97 -2.02
C LYS A 151 10.37 7.02 -2.93
N THR A 152 11.43 6.40 -2.39
CA THR A 152 12.29 5.50 -3.17
C THR A 152 11.54 4.22 -3.54
N GLN A 153 10.78 3.63 -2.61
CA GLN A 153 9.96 2.45 -2.84
C GLN A 153 8.90 2.68 -3.94
N ILE A 154 8.17 3.79 -3.88
CA ILE A 154 7.20 4.18 -4.91
C ILE A 154 7.88 4.34 -6.26
N ASN A 155 9.03 5.03 -6.31
CA ASN A 155 9.75 5.25 -7.56
C ASN A 155 10.23 3.92 -8.18
N MET A 156 10.76 3.02 -7.35
CA MET A 156 11.25 1.72 -7.84
C MET A 156 10.12 0.85 -8.37
N ALA A 157 8.98 0.81 -7.67
CA ALA A 157 7.80 0.08 -8.09
C ALA A 157 7.20 0.67 -9.39
N LYS A 158 7.06 2.00 -9.49
CA LYS A 158 6.60 2.65 -10.73
C LYS A 158 7.55 2.37 -11.91
N THR A 159 8.86 2.40 -11.67
CA THR A 159 9.88 2.09 -12.69
C THR A 159 9.79 0.63 -13.16
N ALA A 160 9.44 -0.29 -12.26
CA ALA A 160 9.18 -1.69 -12.60
C ALA A 160 7.84 -1.94 -13.31
N GLY A 161 7.03 -0.90 -13.57
CA GLY A 161 5.71 -1.02 -14.17
C GLY A 161 4.68 -1.69 -13.25
N LEU A 162 4.87 -1.57 -11.93
CA LEU A 162 3.92 -2.02 -10.92
C LEU A 162 2.93 -0.89 -10.59
N THR A 163 1.69 -1.28 -10.31
CA THR A 163 0.69 -0.37 -9.74
C THR A 163 1.08 -0.01 -8.32
N ILE A 164 0.74 1.20 -7.89
CA ILE A 164 0.98 1.68 -6.52
C ILE A 164 -0.35 1.89 -5.81
N ALA A 165 -0.50 1.22 -4.67
CA ALA A 165 -1.39 1.64 -3.61
C ALA A 165 -0.55 2.06 -2.41
N THR A 166 -1.17 2.76 -1.46
CA THR A 166 -0.48 3.14 -0.23
C THR A 166 -1.39 2.96 0.97
N TYR A 167 -0.82 2.89 2.16
CA TYR A 167 -1.59 2.79 3.39
C TYR A 167 -1.07 3.70 4.51
N HIS A 168 -1.95 3.86 5.50
CA HIS A 168 -1.70 4.56 6.74
C HIS A 168 -2.12 3.69 7.92
N PHE A 169 -1.20 3.46 8.85
CA PHE A 169 -1.45 2.76 10.11
C PHE A 169 -2.11 3.71 11.10
N VAL A 170 -3.32 3.37 11.56
CA VAL A 170 -4.08 4.17 12.51
C VAL A 170 -3.50 4.01 13.90
N SER A 171 -2.92 5.08 14.46
CA SER A 171 -2.28 5.03 15.78
C SER A 171 -3.24 5.40 16.91
N ASP A 172 -4.09 6.40 16.68
CA ASP A 172 -5.12 6.87 17.59
C ASP A 172 -6.45 7.03 16.84
N PRO A 173 -7.36 6.05 16.96
CA PRO A 173 -8.67 6.08 16.29
C PRO A 173 -9.52 7.30 16.67
N THR A 174 -9.29 7.92 17.83
CA THR A 174 -10.01 9.13 18.25
C THR A 174 -9.54 10.39 17.51
N ARG A 175 -8.36 10.32 16.87
CA ARG A 175 -7.71 11.42 16.15
C ARG A 175 -7.61 11.18 14.66
N ILE A 176 -8.32 10.18 14.13
CA ILE A 176 -8.26 9.75 12.72
C ILE A 176 -8.43 10.89 11.69
N GLN A 177 -9.18 11.95 12.01
CA GLN A 177 -9.30 13.12 11.13
C GLN A 177 -7.95 13.85 10.92
N TYR A 178 -7.10 13.91 11.95
CA TYR A 178 -5.79 14.55 11.86
C TYR A 178 -4.78 13.62 11.19
N GLU A 179 -4.83 12.33 11.51
CA GLU A 179 -3.99 11.31 10.88
C GLU A 179 -4.26 11.22 9.37
N ALA A 180 -5.53 11.19 8.96
CA ALA A 180 -5.93 11.20 7.54
C ALA A 180 -5.51 12.49 6.82
N ALA A 181 -5.64 13.66 7.47
CA ALA A 181 -5.18 14.92 6.89
C ALA A 181 -3.65 14.93 6.69
N TYR A 182 -2.90 14.37 7.64
CA TYR A 182 -1.46 14.20 7.53
C TYR A 182 -1.09 13.24 6.40
N TYR A 183 -1.77 12.10 6.31
CA TYR A 183 -1.58 11.13 5.23
C TYR A 183 -1.85 11.76 3.85
N ALA A 184 -2.96 12.48 3.68
CA ALA A 184 -3.27 13.17 2.42
C ALA A 184 -2.22 14.22 2.04
N LYS A 185 -1.69 14.97 3.01
CA LYS A 185 -0.60 15.94 2.79
C LYS A 185 0.68 15.22 2.34
N THR A 186 1.05 14.11 2.98
CA THR A 186 2.23 13.32 2.62
C THR A 186 2.08 12.71 1.23
N ALA A 187 0.92 12.15 0.89
CA ALA A 187 0.62 11.62 -0.44
C ALA A 187 0.80 12.69 -1.54
N LYS A 188 0.26 13.90 -1.33
CA LYS A 188 0.44 15.03 -2.25
C LYS A 188 1.90 15.46 -2.37
N THR A 189 2.63 15.51 -1.25
CA THR A 189 4.07 15.87 -1.22
C THR A 189 4.92 14.87 -2.01
N LEU A 190 4.54 13.59 -1.99
CA LEU A 190 5.17 12.54 -2.79
C LEU A 190 4.72 12.54 -4.25
N GLY A 191 3.81 13.44 -4.64
CA GLY A 191 3.30 13.57 -6.00
C GLY A 191 2.41 12.40 -6.42
N LEU A 192 1.72 11.77 -5.46
CA LEU A 192 0.71 10.76 -5.75
C LEU A 192 -0.54 11.44 -6.34
N SER A 193 -1.11 10.76 -7.32
CA SER A 193 -2.33 11.17 -8.00
C SER A 193 -3.53 11.05 -7.07
N SER A 194 -4.53 11.91 -7.22
CA SER A 194 -5.82 11.80 -6.52
C SER A 194 -6.52 10.46 -6.78
N ASN A 195 -6.13 9.78 -7.86
CA ASN A 195 -6.63 8.47 -8.24
C ASN A 195 -5.86 7.30 -7.57
N THR A 196 -4.75 7.56 -6.87
CA THR A 196 -4.03 6.53 -6.11
C THR A 196 -4.97 5.90 -5.07
N VAL A 197 -4.90 4.57 -4.94
CA VAL A 197 -5.62 3.85 -3.90
C VAL A 197 -4.98 4.12 -2.54
N ILE A 198 -5.81 4.53 -1.59
CA ILE A 198 -5.44 4.90 -0.22
C ILE A 198 -6.15 3.91 0.71
N ILE A 199 -5.37 3.24 1.56
CA ILE A 199 -5.85 2.20 2.47
C ILE A 199 -5.73 2.70 3.92
N GLU A 200 -6.82 2.61 4.67
CA GLU A 200 -6.81 2.69 6.12
C GLU A 200 -6.43 1.32 6.69
N ASP A 201 -5.40 1.27 7.54
CA ASP A 201 -4.99 0.08 8.25
C ASP A 201 -5.54 0.10 9.68
N ALA A 202 -6.59 -0.69 9.89
CA ALA A 202 -7.36 -0.81 11.13
C ALA A 202 -7.12 -2.17 11.80
N GLU A 203 -6.03 -2.24 12.56
CA GLU A 203 -5.60 -3.48 13.26
C GLU A 203 -5.16 -3.29 14.73
N ALA A 204 -4.97 -2.04 15.16
CA ALA A 204 -4.57 -1.67 16.52
C ALA A 204 -5.12 -0.25 16.83
N PRO A 205 -5.08 0.25 18.07
CA PRO A 205 -4.53 -0.37 19.28
C PRO A 205 -5.53 -1.27 20.03
N SER A 206 -6.83 -1.18 19.73
CA SER A 206 -7.85 -1.93 20.48
C SER A 206 -9.14 -2.13 19.66
N THR A 207 -9.84 -3.22 19.92
CA THR A 207 -11.18 -3.52 19.39
C THR A 207 -12.31 -2.74 20.07
N ALA A 208 -12.03 -1.99 21.14
CA ALA A 208 -13.04 -1.26 21.91
C ALA A 208 -13.60 -0.02 21.19
N TYR A 209 -12.94 0.45 20.13
CA TYR A 209 -13.39 1.62 19.36
C TYR A 209 -14.47 1.25 18.34
N ASN A 210 -15.31 2.23 17.99
CA ASN A 210 -16.24 2.10 16.88
C ASN A 210 -15.50 2.28 15.54
N TRP A 211 -14.79 1.23 15.12
CA TRP A 211 -13.95 1.25 13.91
C TRP A 211 -14.72 1.53 12.63
N THR A 212 -15.98 1.12 12.54
CA THR A 212 -16.83 1.48 11.40
C THR A 212 -16.97 3.00 11.27
N ASN A 213 -17.17 3.72 12.39
CA ASN A 213 -17.24 5.17 12.38
C ASN A 213 -15.88 5.82 12.12
N VAL A 214 -14.79 5.27 12.66
CA VAL A 214 -13.41 5.71 12.38
C VAL A 214 -13.13 5.68 10.88
N SER A 215 -13.46 4.56 10.21
CA SER A 215 -13.33 4.40 8.76
C SER A 215 -14.18 5.36 7.93
N ILE A 216 -15.37 5.74 8.42
CA ILE A 216 -16.20 6.77 7.78
C ILE A 216 -15.54 8.15 7.88
N VAL A 217 -15.00 8.52 9.05
CA VAL A 217 -14.28 9.79 9.25
C VAL A 217 -13.02 9.83 8.40
N PHE A 218 -12.25 8.74 8.34
CA PHE A 218 -11.08 8.60 7.47
C PHE A 218 -11.45 8.87 6.00
N LYS A 219 -12.46 8.16 5.48
CA LYS A 219 -12.94 8.31 4.10
C LYS A 219 -13.34 9.74 3.78
N ASN A 220 -14.14 10.37 4.64
CA ASN A 220 -14.63 11.73 4.43
C ASN A 220 -13.48 12.75 4.45
N THR A 221 -12.53 12.57 5.35
CA THR A 221 -11.34 13.42 5.44
C THR A 221 -10.49 13.31 4.19
N MET A 222 -10.13 12.09 3.77
CA MET A 222 -9.36 11.87 2.54
C MET A 222 -10.06 12.44 1.29
N ALA A 223 -11.38 12.28 1.20
CA ALA A 223 -12.18 12.84 0.11
C ALA A 223 -12.15 14.38 0.09
N SER A 224 -12.18 15.04 1.25
CA SER A 224 -12.03 16.51 1.35
C SER A 224 -10.66 16.99 0.86
N HIS A 225 -9.64 16.12 0.92
CA HIS A 225 -8.32 16.37 0.36
C HIS A 225 -8.16 15.85 -1.08
N GLY A 226 -9.22 15.36 -1.72
CA GLY A 226 -9.25 14.97 -3.13
C GLY A 226 -8.88 13.51 -3.41
N PHE A 227 -8.74 12.65 -2.40
CA PHE A 227 -8.52 11.21 -2.58
C PHE A 227 -9.83 10.46 -2.36
N HIS A 228 -10.35 9.81 -3.40
CA HIS A 228 -11.66 9.16 -3.36
C HIS A 228 -11.60 7.63 -3.42
N ASN A 229 -10.44 7.06 -3.77
CA ASN A 229 -10.26 5.61 -3.91
C ASN A 229 -9.85 4.97 -2.59
N ILE A 230 -10.79 4.96 -1.64
CA ILE A 230 -10.57 4.50 -0.26
C ILE A 230 -10.82 2.99 -0.15
N ARG A 231 -9.93 2.30 0.57
CA ARG A 231 -10.02 0.88 0.93
C ARG A 231 -9.72 0.72 2.42
N TYR A 232 -10.09 -0.44 2.96
CA TYR A 232 -10.00 -0.70 4.40
C TYR A 232 -9.30 -2.04 4.62
N TYR A 233 -8.26 -2.04 5.43
CA TYR A 233 -7.56 -3.23 5.87
C TYR A 233 -7.93 -3.56 7.31
N THR A 234 -8.20 -4.85 7.58
CA THR A 234 -8.45 -5.35 8.93
C THR A 234 -8.40 -6.89 8.97
N SER A 235 -8.49 -7.47 10.17
CA SER A 235 -8.54 -8.93 10.35
C SER A 235 -9.92 -9.51 10.06
N GLN A 236 -9.96 -10.78 9.63
CA GLN A 236 -11.22 -11.53 9.52
C GLN A 236 -11.93 -11.64 10.89
N SER A 237 -11.17 -11.73 11.98
CA SER A 237 -11.68 -11.81 13.35
C SER A 237 -12.48 -10.55 13.73
N TRP A 238 -11.97 -9.37 13.40
CA TRP A 238 -12.63 -8.09 13.67
C TRP A 238 -13.94 -7.93 12.88
N ILE A 239 -13.98 -8.45 11.65
CA ILE A 239 -15.22 -8.47 10.86
C ILE A 239 -16.26 -9.40 11.48
N THR A 240 -15.86 -10.62 11.84
CA THR A 240 -16.80 -11.63 12.36
C THR A 240 -17.29 -11.34 13.78
N SER A 241 -16.48 -10.66 14.60
CA SER A 241 -16.86 -10.20 15.94
C SER A 241 -17.65 -8.88 15.94
N GLY A 242 -17.78 -8.23 14.78
CA GLY A 242 -18.57 -7.00 14.63
C GLY A 242 -17.84 -5.70 14.99
N VAL A 243 -16.52 -5.74 15.19
CA VAL A 243 -15.68 -4.54 15.39
C VAL A 243 -15.76 -3.63 14.16
N ILE A 244 -15.76 -4.23 12.96
CA ILE A 244 -15.94 -3.51 11.68
C ILE A 244 -17.14 -4.07 10.91
N ASN A 245 -18.05 -3.17 10.51
CA ASN A 245 -19.23 -3.49 9.72
C ASN A 245 -18.96 -3.28 8.21
N THR A 246 -18.71 -4.38 7.53
CA THR A 246 -18.42 -4.40 6.08
C THR A 246 -19.63 -4.10 5.20
N SER A 247 -20.86 -4.22 5.71
CA SER A 247 -22.06 -3.82 4.96
C SER A 247 -22.14 -2.30 4.84
N THR A 248 -21.69 -1.57 5.88
CA THR A 248 -21.61 -0.10 5.88
C THR A 248 -20.47 0.41 5.00
N LEU A 249 -19.29 -0.22 5.09
CA LEU A 249 -18.09 0.21 4.35
C LEU A 249 -18.04 -0.31 2.90
N GLY A 250 -18.91 -1.28 2.58
CA GLY A 250 -18.93 -2.02 1.33
C GLY A 250 -17.91 -3.15 1.34
N ALA A 251 -18.38 -4.41 1.41
CA ALA A 251 -17.52 -5.59 1.56
C ALA A 251 -16.42 -5.68 0.49
N LYS A 252 -16.69 -5.23 -0.74
CA LYS A 252 -15.73 -5.22 -1.85
C LYS A 252 -14.63 -4.16 -1.72
N ASN A 253 -14.71 -3.24 -0.76
CA ASN A 253 -13.64 -2.31 -0.41
C ASN A 253 -12.70 -2.85 0.66
N MET A 254 -13.00 -4.03 1.22
CA MET A 254 -12.22 -4.63 2.30
C MET A 254 -11.05 -5.44 1.74
N TRP A 255 -9.87 -5.21 2.30
CA TRP A 255 -8.72 -6.07 2.24
C TRP A 255 -8.60 -6.78 3.58
N VAL A 256 -8.85 -8.08 3.60
CA VAL A 256 -8.96 -8.85 4.84
C VAL A 256 -7.66 -9.62 5.09
N ALA A 257 -7.15 -9.61 6.31
CA ALA A 257 -6.06 -10.48 6.72
C ALA A 257 -6.56 -11.71 7.49
N GLN A 258 -6.06 -12.87 7.08
CA GLN A 258 -6.29 -14.15 7.75
C GLN A 258 -5.22 -15.13 7.30
N TYR A 259 -4.35 -15.58 8.20
CA TYR A 259 -3.22 -16.43 7.82
C TYR A 259 -3.58 -17.88 8.08
N PRO A 260 -3.64 -18.74 7.05
CA PRO A 260 -3.90 -20.16 7.25
C PRO A 260 -2.83 -20.76 8.16
N PRO A 261 -3.21 -21.57 9.17
CA PRO A 261 -2.23 -22.27 9.98
C PRO A 261 -1.48 -23.31 9.12
N GLY A 262 -0.22 -23.59 9.48
CA GLY A 262 0.61 -24.65 8.89
C GLY A 262 0.91 -24.51 7.39
N THR A 263 1.34 -25.61 6.74
CA THR A 263 1.73 -25.63 5.32
C THR A 263 0.53 -25.91 4.41
N PRO A 264 0.66 -25.66 3.10
CA PRO A 264 -0.21 -26.26 2.09
C PRO A 264 -0.36 -27.77 2.17
N SER A 265 0.64 -28.50 2.70
CA SER A 265 0.55 -29.94 2.91
C SER A 265 -0.22 -30.34 4.17
N THR A 266 -0.14 -29.57 5.26
CA THR A 266 -0.80 -29.89 6.53
C THR A 266 -2.22 -29.31 6.65
N TYR A 267 -2.52 -28.21 5.94
CA TYR A 267 -3.84 -27.57 5.93
C TYR A 267 -4.40 -27.42 4.51
N ALA A 268 -4.33 -28.50 3.73
CA ALA A 268 -4.68 -28.52 2.33
C ALA A 268 -6.08 -27.96 2.01
N ALA A 269 -7.07 -28.06 2.91
CA ALA A 269 -8.42 -27.54 2.65
C ALA A 269 -8.46 -26.00 2.52
N MET A 270 -7.74 -25.26 3.38
CA MET A 270 -7.65 -23.81 3.27
C MET A 270 -6.80 -23.39 2.06
N TRP A 271 -5.69 -24.09 1.83
CA TRP A 271 -4.80 -23.77 0.72
C TRP A 271 -5.38 -24.16 -0.67
N LYS A 272 -6.15 -25.25 -0.78
CA LYS A 272 -6.82 -25.69 -2.03
C LYS A 272 -7.99 -24.80 -2.45
N ASN A 273 -8.72 -24.22 -1.50
CA ASN A 273 -9.82 -23.28 -1.75
C ASN A 273 -9.36 -21.81 -1.77
N SER A 274 -8.06 -21.57 -1.80
CA SER A 274 -7.48 -20.25 -1.56
C SER A 274 -7.91 -19.14 -2.53
N ASN A 275 -8.30 -19.50 -3.75
CA ASN A 275 -8.83 -18.53 -4.71
C ASN A 275 -10.28 -18.10 -4.41
N THR A 276 -10.97 -18.73 -3.45
CA THR A 276 -12.35 -18.40 -3.06
C THR A 276 -12.52 -18.03 -1.59
N ILE A 277 -11.58 -18.37 -0.70
CA ILE A 277 -11.57 -17.89 0.69
C ILE A 277 -11.64 -16.37 0.70
N ASN A 278 -12.47 -15.78 1.56
CA ASN A 278 -12.61 -14.32 1.66
C ASN A 278 -12.97 -13.60 0.33
N SER A 279 -13.39 -14.31 -0.72
CA SER A 279 -13.74 -13.71 -2.03
C SER A 279 -15.02 -12.87 -2.00
N ALA A 280 -15.81 -12.95 -0.92
CA ALA A 280 -16.87 -11.99 -0.62
C ALA A 280 -16.32 -10.55 -0.48
N TYR A 281 -15.05 -10.42 -0.08
CA TYR A 281 -14.34 -9.15 0.07
C TYR A 281 -13.55 -8.77 -1.19
N GLY A 282 -12.81 -7.67 -1.10
CA GLY A 282 -12.02 -7.09 -2.19
C GLY A 282 -10.69 -7.81 -2.43
N ALA A 283 -9.96 -8.09 -1.36
CA ALA A 283 -8.67 -8.79 -1.38
C ALA A 283 -8.46 -9.59 -0.08
N TRP A 284 -7.46 -10.48 -0.10
CA TRP A 284 -7.06 -11.27 1.07
C TRP A 284 -5.54 -11.28 1.22
N GLN A 285 -5.04 -10.77 2.36
CA GLN A 285 -3.65 -10.99 2.80
C GLN A 285 -3.61 -12.35 3.49
N TYR A 286 -2.94 -13.31 2.84
CA TYR A 286 -2.96 -14.70 3.27
C TYR A 286 -1.65 -15.14 3.93
N THR A 287 -0.60 -14.32 3.87
CA THR A 287 0.67 -14.63 4.52
C THR A 287 1.53 -13.38 4.71
N SER A 288 2.33 -13.39 5.78
CA SER A 288 3.44 -12.46 6.05
C SER A 288 4.82 -13.11 5.79
N GLU A 289 4.87 -14.27 5.11
CA GLU A 289 6.01 -15.20 5.13
C GLU A 289 6.40 -15.70 3.72
N MET A 290 6.09 -14.90 2.69
CA MET A 290 6.40 -15.29 1.31
C MET A 290 7.86 -14.99 0.98
N ARG A 291 8.57 -16.01 0.47
CA ARG A 291 9.85 -15.89 -0.23
C ARG A 291 9.65 -16.00 -1.73
N PHE A 292 10.18 -15.05 -2.49
CA PHE A 292 10.03 -15.04 -3.94
C PHE A 292 11.18 -15.81 -4.63
N LYS A 293 10.97 -17.10 -4.87
CA LYS A 293 11.90 -17.99 -5.58
C LYS A 293 12.01 -17.60 -7.06
N GLY A 294 13.23 -17.65 -7.60
CA GLY A 294 13.56 -17.14 -8.94
C GLY A 294 13.78 -15.61 -8.99
N GLY A 295 13.68 -14.93 -7.85
CA GLY A 295 14.04 -13.52 -7.69
C GLY A 295 15.50 -13.30 -7.27
N THR A 296 15.78 -12.11 -6.75
CA THR A 296 17.09 -11.70 -6.23
C THR A 296 17.42 -12.39 -4.90
N ALA A 297 18.69 -12.33 -4.46
CA ALA A 297 19.09 -12.84 -3.14
C ALA A 297 18.29 -12.19 -1.98
N ASN A 298 17.98 -10.90 -2.10
CA ASN A 298 17.15 -10.17 -1.15
C ASN A 298 15.77 -10.83 -0.97
N LEU A 299 15.09 -11.11 -2.08
CA LEU A 299 13.75 -11.71 -2.10
C LEU A 299 13.71 -13.19 -1.70
N LEU A 300 14.86 -13.87 -1.74
CA LEU A 300 15.02 -15.23 -1.24
C LEU A 300 15.22 -15.26 0.29
N ASN A 301 15.83 -14.20 0.84
CA ASN A 301 16.32 -14.15 2.21
C ASN A 301 15.42 -13.36 3.17
N ASN A 302 14.40 -12.67 2.66
CA ASN A 302 13.47 -11.90 3.48
C ASN A 302 12.01 -12.23 3.13
N ASP A 303 11.17 -12.26 4.15
CA ASP A 303 9.74 -12.49 4.03
C ASP A 303 9.02 -11.23 3.54
N LEU A 304 7.97 -11.46 2.76
CA LEU A 304 7.08 -10.42 2.25
C LEU A 304 5.62 -10.78 2.46
N ASP A 305 4.87 -9.79 2.91
CA ASP A 305 3.43 -9.84 3.05
C ASP A 305 2.79 -9.88 1.68
N THR A 306 1.96 -10.90 1.46
CA THR A 306 1.47 -11.25 0.13
C THR A 306 -0.04 -11.49 0.12
N SER A 307 -0.66 -10.91 -0.89
CA SER A 307 -2.11 -10.88 -1.04
C SER A 307 -2.57 -11.36 -2.42
N ILE A 308 -3.78 -11.91 -2.43
CA ILE A 308 -4.58 -12.10 -3.63
C ILE A 308 -5.55 -10.92 -3.77
N ASP A 309 -5.68 -10.41 -4.99
CA ASP A 309 -6.62 -9.34 -5.32
C ASP A 309 -7.77 -9.94 -6.13
N TYR A 310 -8.96 -10.00 -5.53
CA TYR A 310 -10.12 -10.64 -6.17
C TYR A 310 -10.78 -9.74 -7.20
N ASN A 311 -10.80 -8.43 -6.94
CA ASN A 311 -11.62 -7.47 -7.70
C ASN A 311 -10.83 -6.24 -8.16
N ASN A 312 -9.50 -6.38 -8.25
CA ASN A 312 -8.59 -5.27 -8.55
C ASN A 312 -8.83 -4.08 -7.62
N ILE A 313 -8.83 -4.31 -6.31
CA ILE A 313 -9.12 -3.22 -5.36
C ILE A 313 -7.91 -2.30 -5.16
N PHE A 314 -6.70 -2.79 -5.44
CA PHE A 314 -5.46 -2.03 -5.29
C PHE A 314 -5.14 -1.17 -6.51
N GLY A 315 -5.74 -1.48 -7.65
CA GLY A 315 -5.74 -0.56 -8.80
C GLY A 315 -6.95 0.38 -8.73
N ALA A 316 -6.75 1.62 -9.15
CA ALA A 316 -7.83 2.60 -9.18
C ALA A 316 -9.01 2.08 -10.02
N PRO A 317 -10.28 2.27 -9.57
CA PRO A 317 -11.47 1.75 -10.25
C PRO A 317 -11.64 2.29 -11.68
N SER A 318 -11.01 3.42 -12.00
CA SER A 318 -10.81 3.84 -13.38
C SER A 318 -9.58 3.13 -13.96
N GLN A 319 -9.75 1.84 -14.28
CA GLN A 319 -8.74 0.93 -14.87
C GLN A 319 -7.96 1.48 -16.07
N ASN A 320 -8.36 2.62 -16.64
CA ASN A 320 -7.73 3.21 -17.80
C ASN A 320 -6.99 4.52 -17.50
N LEU A 321 -7.17 5.15 -16.33
CA LEU A 321 -6.56 6.45 -16.08
C LEU A 321 -5.12 6.33 -15.60
N GLN A 322 -4.22 6.90 -16.39
CA GLN A 322 -2.79 6.98 -16.14
C GLN A 322 -2.39 8.44 -15.93
N ASP A 323 -1.44 8.63 -15.03
CA ASP A 323 -0.83 9.90 -14.69
C ASP A 323 -0.05 10.47 -15.88
N VAL A 324 -0.44 11.65 -16.39
CA VAL A 324 0.43 12.42 -17.30
C VAL A 324 1.32 13.33 -16.47
N TYR A 325 2.59 12.99 -16.40
CA TYR A 325 3.60 13.76 -15.69
C TYR A 325 3.97 15.01 -16.48
N ARG A 326 3.96 16.17 -15.81
CA ARG A 326 4.36 17.47 -16.38
C ARG A 326 5.74 17.85 -15.86
N LEU A 327 6.65 18.14 -16.78
CA LEU A 327 8.01 18.60 -16.48
C LEU A 327 8.29 19.92 -17.20
N TYR A 328 9.09 20.77 -16.58
CA TYR A 328 9.52 22.07 -17.12
C TYR A 328 11.04 22.16 -17.21
N ASN A 329 11.54 22.62 -18.35
CA ASN A 329 12.95 22.91 -18.56
C ASN A 329 13.20 24.42 -18.47
N ALA A 330 13.84 24.86 -17.38
CA ALA A 330 14.13 26.27 -17.16
C ALA A 330 15.12 26.88 -18.16
N ASN A 331 15.92 26.07 -18.84
CA ASN A 331 16.91 26.54 -19.81
C ASN A 331 16.30 26.85 -21.18
N THR A 332 15.24 26.14 -21.57
CA THR A 332 14.61 26.25 -22.89
C THR A 332 13.22 26.90 -22.85
N GLY A 333 12.54 26.84 -21.70
CA GLY A 333 11.13 27.21 -21.52
C GLY A 333 10.15 26.08 -21.82
N GLU A 334 10.66 24.90 -22.21
CA GLU A 334 9.86 23.78 -22.69
C GLU A 334 9.09 23.09 -21.56
N HIS A 335 7.87 22.64 -21.87
CA HIS A 335 7.15 21.68 -21.06
C HIS A 335 7.11 20.32 -21.75
N PHE A 336 7.30 19.27 -20.96
CA PHE A 336 7.26 17.88 -21.42
C PHE A 336 6.21 17.09 -20.67
N TYR A 337 5.46 16.26 -21.41
CA TYR A 337 4.33 15.50 -20.92
C TYR A 337 4.51 14.03 -21.29
N THR A 338 4.42 13.16 -20.29
CA THR A 338 4.62 11.73 -20.48
C THR A 338 3.80 10.88 -19.52
N LEU A 339 3.38 9.70 -20.00
CA LEU A 339 2.87 8.61 -19.16
C LEU A 339 4.00 7.78 -18.55
N ASN A 340 5.20 7.86 -19.12
CA ASN A 340 6.33 7.02 -18.74
C ASN A 340 7.03 7.59 -17.51
N PHE A 341 6.87 6.90 -16.38
CA PHE A 341 7.49 7.29 -15.12
C PHE A 341 9.04 7.30 -15.18
N ALA A 342 9.64 6.37 -15.93
CA ALA A 342 11.09 6.31 -16.10
C ALA A 342 11.60 7.49 -16.93
N GLU A 343 10.89 7.87 -18.01
CA GLU A 343 11.21 9.06 -18.81
C GLU A 343 11.15 10.32 -17.94
N LYS A 344 10.07 10.49 -17.18
CA LYS A 344 9.92 11.56 -16.20
C LYS A 344 11.08 11.58 -15.19
N THR A 345 11.46 10.42 -14.65
CA THR A 345 12.54 10.33 -13.64
C THR A 345 13.90 10.67 -14.24
N ASN A 346 14.19 10.19 -15.45
CA ASN A 346 15.43 10.50 -16.16
C ASN A 346 15.54 12.01 -16.46
N LEU A 347 14.45 12.64 -16.89
CA LEU A 347 14.40 14.09 -17.12
C LEU A 347 14.67 14.88 -15.83
N GLN A 348 14.09 14.48 -14.70
CA GLN A 348 14.40 15.09 -13.40
C GLN A 348 15.89 14.99 -13.06
N ASN A 349 16.51 13.84 -13.30
CA ASN A 349 17.92 13.62 -13.00
C ASN A 349 18.86 14.48 -13.86
N VAL A 350 18.42 14.92 -15.04
CA VAL A 350 19.18 15.83 -15.93
C VAL A 350 18.73 17.29 -15.81
N GLY A 351 18.03 17.64 -14.73
CA GLY A 351 17.76 19.03 -14.33
C GLY A 351 16.38 19.59 -14.72
N TRP A 352 15.47 18.76 -15.27
CA TRP A 352 14.09 19.20 -15.48
C TRP A 352 13.34 19.29 -14.16
N ARG A 353 12.51 20.33 -14.01
CA ARG A 353 11.64 20.49 -12.84
C ARG A 353 10.37 19.67 -13.05
N TYR A 354 10.12 18.69 -12.18
CA TYR A 354 8.82 18.02 -12.13
C TYR A 354 7.80 18.95 -11.48
N GLU A 355 6.69 19.19 -12.17
CA GLU A 355 5.65 20.13 -11.74
C GLU A 355 4.38 19.41 -11.25
N GLY A 356 4.39 18.07 -11.23
CA GLY A 356 3.27 17.26 -10.77
C GLY A 356 2.55 16.53 -11.90
N ILE A 357 1.36 16.05 -11.59
CA ILE A 357 0.43 15.45 -12.55
C ILE A 357 -0.30 16.58 -13.28
N GLY A 358 -0.12 16.68 -14.60
CA GLY A 358 -0.83 17.67 -15.41
C GLY A 358 -2.31 17.32 -15.56
N TRP A 359 -2.60 16.05 -15.88
CA TRP A 359 -3.94 15.49 -15.96
C TRP A 359 -3.90 13.95 -15.93
N LEU A 360 -5.08 13.34 -15.91
CA LEU A 360 -5.26 11.89 -16.05
C LEU A 360 -5.67 11.54 -17.48
N SER A 361 -4.93 10.64 -18.12
CA SER A 361 -5.24 10.13 -19.46
C SER A 361 -5.79 8.73 -19.39
N SER A 362 -6.85 8.45 -20.15
CA SER A 362 -7.30 7.07 -20.37
C SER A 362 -6.28 6.27 -21.21
N SER A 363 -6.32 4.94 -21.14
CA SER A 363 -5.65 4.00 -22.05
C SER A 363 -6.39 3.85 -23.38
N THR A 364 -7.59 4.43 -23.47
CA THR A 364 -8.48 4.43 -24.63
C THR A 364 -8.99 5.83 -24.94
N GLY A 365 -9.34 6.08 -26.20
CA GLY A 365 -9.86 7.38 -26.65
C GLY A 365 -9.26 7.78 -27.98
N SER A 366 -9.30 9.07 -28.29
CA SER A 366 -8.66 9.58 -29.51
C SER A 366 -7.16 9.78 -29.27
N PRO A 367 -6.28 9.27 -30.14
CA PRO A 367 -4.84 9.33 -29.91
C PRO A 367 -4.31 10.77 -29.97
N VAL A 368 -3.38 11.09 -29.06
CA VAL A 368 -2.55 12.29 -29.14
C VAL A 368 -1.13 11.86 -29.51
N TYR A 369 -0.61 12.43 -30.57
CA TYR A 369 0.73 12.17 -31.09
C TYR A 369 1.71 13.20 -30.56
N ARG A 370 2.93 12.75 -30.22
CA ARG A 370 4.06 13.60 -29.82
C ARG A 370 5.10 13.57 -30.94
N VAL A 371 5.55 14.74 -31.36
CA VAL A 371 6.64 14.91 -32.33
C VAL A 371 7.73 15.81 -31.75
N TYR A 372 8.98 15.54 -32.10
CA TYR A 372 10.15 16.23 -31.60
C TYR A 372 10.83 17.05 -32.70
N ASN A 373 11.11 18.32 -32.43
CA ASN A 373 11.90 19.19 -33.30
C ASN A 373 13.37 19.22 -32.86
N PRO A 374 14.28 18.47 -33.52
CA PRO A 374 15.71 18.52 -33.19
C PRO A 374 16.38 19.83 -33.58
N ASN A 375 15.75 20.64 -34.44
CA ASN A 375 16.32 21.87 -34.97
C ASN A 375 15.97 23.10 -34.10
N ALA A 376 15.02 22.96 -33.17
CA ALA A 376 14.74 23.97 -32.16
C ALA A 376 15.91 24.06 -31.17
N LYS A 377 16.26 25.27 -30.72
CA LYS A 377 17.36 25.48 -29.78
C LYS A 377 16.99 24.84 -28.43
N GLY A 378 17.64 23.71 -28.13
CA GLY A 378 17.36 22.92 -26.93
C GLY A 378 16.30 21.83 -27.11
N GLY A 379 15.77 21.65 -28.33
CA GLY A 379 14.70 20.71 -28.63
C GLY A 379 13.30 21.26 -28.30
N ASP A 380 12.27 20.81 -29.01
CA ASP A 380 10.86 21.15 -28.72
C ASP A 380 9.94 19.96 -28.99
N HIS A 381 8.99 19.71 -28.11
CA HIS A 381 7.93 18.73 -28.31
C HIS A 381 6.59 19.38 -28.58
N TYR A 382 5.91 18.90 -29.62
CA TYR A 382 4.55 19.30 -29.96
C TYR A 382 3.59 18.12 -29.89
N TYR A 383 2.37 18.39 -29.42
CA TYR A 383 1.34 17.40 -29.16
C TYR A 383 0.09 17.74 -29.96
N THR A 384 -0.40 16.79 -30.75
CA THR A 384 -1.58 16.98 -31.60
C THR A 384 -2.42 15.71 -31.70
N MET A 385 -3.74 15.87 -31.80
CA MET A 385 -4.65 14.78 -32.16
C MET A 385 -4.66 14.48 -33.66
N SER A 386 -4.10 15.37 -34.50
CA SER A 386 -4.06 15.20 -35.95
C SER A 386 -2.82 14.43 -36.37
N LYS A 387 -2.99 13.14 -36.71
CA LYS A 387 -1.91 12.33 -37.28
C LYS A 387 -1.34 12.97 -38.56
N TYR A 388 -2.20 13.61 -39.35
CA TYR A 388 -1.82 14.31 -40.57
C TYR A 388 -0.90 15.51 -40.26
N GLU A 389 -1.25 16.34 -39.27
CA GLU A 389 -0.40 17.47 -38.85
C GLU A 389 0.98 16.98 -38.39
N ALA A 390 1.02 15.94 -37.56
CA ALA A 390 2.27 15.33 -37.12
C ALA A 390 3.10 14.81 -38.31
N GLN A 391 2.48 14.16 -39.31
CA GLN A 391 3.15 13.76 -40.55
C GLN A 391 3.72 14.95 -41.33
N GLN A 392 3.00 16.07 -41.41
CA GLN A 392 3.48 17.29 -42.07
C GLN A 392 4.66 17.94 -41.33
N LEU A 393 4.72 17.84 -40.00
CA LEU A 393 5.88 18.29 -39.23
C LEU A 393 7.09 17.37 -39.47
N VAL A 394 6.87 16.06 -39.48
CA VAL A 394 7.94 15.09 -39.74
C VAL A 394 8.52 15.24 -41.16
N SER A 395 7.69 15.52 -42.18
CA SER A 395 8.20 15.81 -43.53
C SER A 395 9.05 17.08 -43.60
N LYS A 396 8.91 17.99 -42.61
CA LYS A 396 9.72 19.21 -42.45
C LYS A 396 10.94 19.02 -41.52
N GLY A 397 11.30 17.77 -41.21
CA GLY A 397 12.50 17.46 -40.42
C GLY A 397 12.29 17.26 -38.93
N TRP A 398 11.03 17.26 -38.46
CA TRP A 398 10.71 16.77 -37.11
C TRP A 398 10.81 15.24 -37.06
N ARG A 399 10.85 14.69 -35.85
CA ARG A 399 10.91 13.24 -35.62
C ARG A 399 9.65 12.76 -34.93
N TRP A 400 9.20 11.56 -35.31
CA TRP A 400 8.22 10.84 -34.52
C TRP A 400 8.80 10.50 -33.17
N ASP A 401 8.02 10.72 -32.13
CA ASP A 401 8.25 10.13 -30.82
C ASP A 401 7.33 8.91 -30.63
N ASN A 402 7.64 8.07 -29.64
CA ASN A 402 6.93 6.84 -29.33
C ASN A 402 6.69 5.94 -30.55
N ASN A 403 7.66 5.89 -31.48
CA ASN A 403 7.58 5.18 -32.77
C ASN A 403 6.32 5.53 -33.60
N GLY A 404 5.79 6.75 -33.48
CA GLY A 404 4.58 7.19 -34.17
C GLY A 404 3.27 6.67 -33.56
N GLY A 405 3.35 6.00 -32.41
CA GLY A 405 2.20 5.63 -31.59
C GLY A 405 1.64 6.81 -30.80
N ALA A 406 0.49 6.60 -30.16
CA ALA A 406 -0.10 7.60 -29.27
C ALA A 406 0.79 7.80 -28.03
N ALA A 407 1.11 9.03 -27.66
CA ALA A 407 1.79 9.35 -26.41
C ALA A 407 0.83 9.23 -25.21
N PHE A 408 -0.44 9.59 -25.43
CA PHE A 408 -1.57 9.43 -24.52
C PHE A 408 -2.88 9.63 -25.30
N TYR A 409 -4.03 9.53 -24.63
CA TYR A 409 -5.35 9.60 -25.28
C TYR A 409 -6.20 10.74 -24.74
N SER A 410 -6.90 11.42 -25.66
CA SER A 410 -7.98 12.37 -25.33
C SER A 410 -9.24 11.58 -24.98
N ASN A 411 -9.77 11.84 -23.79
CA ASN A 411 -10.99 11.23 -23.24
C ASN A 411 -11.50 12.08 -22.07
N GLY A 412 -12.82 12.14 -21.85
CA GLY A 412 -13.42 12.87 -20.72
C GLY A 412 -14.09 14.17 -21.15
N SER A 413 -14.40 15.03 -20.18
CA SER A 413 -15.20 16.25 -20.41
C SER A 413 -14.45 17.56 -20.12
N LYS A 414 -13.31 17.52 -19.41
CA LYS A 414 -12.53 18.70 -19.06
C LYS A 414 -11.71 19.19 -20.25
N ASN A 415 -11.66 20.50 -20.46
CA ASN A 415 -10.80 21.09 -21.49
C ASN A 415 -9.33 20.99 -21.06
N LEU A 416 -8.47 20.60 -22.00
CA LEU A 416 -7.04 20.86 -21.94
C LEU A 416 -6.74 21.99 -22.92
N TYR A 417 -6.25 23.11 -22.40
CA TYR A 417 -5.89 24.29 -23.17
C TYR A 417 -4.44 24.21 -23.62
N VAL A 418 -4.12 24.80 -24.77
CA VAL A 418 -2.75 25.01 -25.26
C VAL A 418 -2.45 26.50 -25.39
N ALA A 419 -1.22 26.89 -25.06
CA ALA A 419 -0.64 28.18 -25.39
C ALA A 419 0.78 27.99 -25.95
N TYR A 420 1.16 28.82 -26.91
CA TYR A 420 2.48 28.82 -27.54
C TYR A 420 3.28 30.06 -27.15
N ASN A 421 4.56 29.88 -26.80
CA ASN A 421 5.47 30.97 -26.49
C ASN A 421 6.37 31.29 -27.70
N PRO A 422 6.09 32.37 -28.46
CA PRO A 422 6.94 32.78 -29.58
C PRO A 422 8.34 33.25 -29.14
N ASN A 423 8.51 33.58 -27.85
CA ASN A 423 9.76 34.10 -27.30
C ASN A 423 10.61 33.01 -26.62
N ALA A 424 10.11 31.77 -26.53
CA ALA A 424 10.89 30.67 -25.97
C ALA A 424 11.97 30.21 -26.95
N SER A 425 13.12 29.77 -26.43
CA SER A 425 14.22 29.27 -27.27
C SER A 425 13.82 28.05 -28.10
N SER A 426 12.90 27.22 -27.59
CA SER A 426 12.39 26.05 -28.30
C SER A 426 11.18 26.33 -29.21
N GLY A 427 10.44 27.43 -28.99
CA GLY A 427 9.06 27.56 -29.46
C GLY A 427 8.05 26.85 -28.57
N SER A 428 8.28 26.85 -27.25
CA SER A 428 7.59 26.03 -26.25
C SER A 428 6.07 26.14 -26.27
N HIS A 429 5.41 25.00 -26.04
CA HIS A 429 3.97 24.90 -25.81
C HIS A 429 3.69 24.56 -24.33
N ASN A 430 2.61 25.13 -23.77
CA ASN A 430 2.09 24.75 -22.46
C ASN A 430 0.69 24.16 -22.62
N TYR A 431 0.47 22.98 -22.03
CA TYR A 431 -0.82 22.31 -21.97
C TYR A 431 -1.31 22.23 -20.53
N THR A 432 -2.53 22.72 -20.28
CA THR A 432 -3.08 22.81 -18.92
C THR A 432 -4.59 22.66 -18.84
N THR A 433 -5.09 22.07 -17.76
CA THR A 433 -6.52 22.04 -17.42
C THR A 433 -6.97 23.31 -16.69
N ASN A 434 -6.03 24.16 -16.27
CA ASN A 434 -6.30 25.37 -15.51
C ASN A 434 -6.50 26.56 -16.45
N SER A 435 -7.75 27.02 -16.58
CA SER A 435 -8.07 28.20 -17.39
C SER A 435 -7.39 29.48 -16.89
N TYR A 436 -7.14 29.61 -15.58
CA TYR A 436 -6.43 30.76 -15.04
C TYR A 436 -4.94 30.77 -15.47
N GLU A 437 -4.29 29.60 -15.51
CA GLU A 437 -2.91 29.49 -16.02
C GLU A 437 -2.88 29.88 -17.51
N GLN A 438 -3.83 29.37 -18.30
CA GLN A 438 -3.99 29.71 -19.72
C GLN A 438 -4.15 31.23 -19.92
N ASP A 439 -5.10 31.85 -19.23
CA ASP A 439 -5.40 33.28 -19.39
C ASP A 439 -4.21 34.16 -18.96
N ASN A 440 -3.48 33.73 -17.94
CA ASN A 440 -2.27 34.41 -17.50
C ASN A 440 -1.15 34.33 -18.54
N LEU A 441 -0.91 33.16 -19.15
CA LEU A 441 0.08 33.00 -20.22
C LEU A 441 -0.23 33.90 -21.42
N LEU A 442 -1.50 33.96 -21.84
CA LEU A 442 -1.93 34.83 -22.94
C LEU A 442 -1.69 36.31 -22.62
N ARG A 443 -1.94 36.73 -21.37
CA ARG A 443 -1.64 38.09 -20.90
C ARG A 443 -0.15 38.41 -20.91
N LEU A 444 0.69 37.41 -20.66
CA LEU A 444 2.14 37.50 -20.76
C LEU A 444 2.67 37.42 -22.21
N GLY A 445 1.77 37.45 -23.21
CA GLY A 445 2.12 37.54 -24.63
C GLY A 445 2.22 36.20 -25.35
N TRP A 446 1.89 35.08 -24.70
CA TRP A 446 1.75 33.79 -25.37
C TRP A 446 0.58 33.84 -26.37
N LYS A 447 0.63 32.99 -27.40
CA LYS A 447 -0.33 32.95 -28.51
C LYS A 447 -1.09 31.63 -28.56
N TYR A 448 -2.05 31.53 -29.49
CA TYR A 448 -2.79 30.31 -29.79
C TYR A 448 -3.58 29.70 -28.62
N GLY A 449 -4.29 30.54 -27.86
CA GLY A 449 -5.16 30.06 -26.79
C GLY A 449 -6.38 29.32 -27.29
N ALA A 450 -6.28 27.99 -27.35
CA ALA A 450 -7.34 27.11 -27.84
C ALA A 450 -7.52 25.90 -26.92
N VAL A 451 -8.67 25.23 -27.03
CA VAL A 451 -8.83 23.88 -26.49
C VAL A 451 -8.10 22.94 -27.42
N ALA A 452 -7.04 22.31 -26.93
CA ALA A 452 -6.29 21.32 -27.67
C ALA A 452 -7.08 20.01 -27.79
N TRP A 453 -7.58 19.51 -26.66
CA TRP A 453 -8.43 18.32 -26.56
C TRP A 453 -9.11 18.20 -25.19
N LYS A 454 -9.75 17.04 -24.92
CA LYS A 454 -10.47 16.75 -23.67
C LYS A 454 -9.77 15.72 -22.81
N VAL A 455 -9.80 15.91 -21.48
CA VAL A 455 -9.18 15.04 -20.47
C VAL A 455 -10.16 14.72 -19.32
N ASN A 456 -9.81 13.77 -18.44
CA ASN A 456 -10.66 13.29 -17.34
C ASN A 456 -10.70 14.23 -16.13
#